data_AF-A0A7V0YGX7-F1
#
_entry.id   AF-A0A7V0YGX7-F1
#
_cell.length_a   1.000
_cell.length_b   1.000
_cell.length_c   1.000
_cell.angle_alpha   90.00
_cell.angle_beta   90.00
_cell.angle_gamma   90.00
#
_symmetry.space_group_name_H-M   'P 1'
#
loop_
_entity.id
_entity.type
_entity.pdbx_description
1 polymer ?
#
loop_
_entity_poly.entity_id
_entity_poly.type
_entity_poly.pdbx_seq_one_letter_code
_entity_poly.pdbx_strand_id
1 'polypeptide(L)'
;MSKTIQQLYQLENEVSESSIPCASRPWSGADVVISKTTPQSKGRGFYPDPRHVITEHALEVSWLFERLRDAFYAENRLDSCSKIEFFGRLANAANRCLQRIENPTAHQVCDAVLREAFAIYEEMEKGTFQCFDTAIGNEIVDDYADD
;
A
#
# COMPACT_ATOMS: atom_id res chain seq x y z
N MET A 1 -15.84 6.90 16.94
CA MET A 1 -15.06 6.05 16.03
C MET A 1 -14.78 6.88 14.78
N SER A 2 -13.52 6.97 14.36
CA SER A 2 -13.13 7.82 13.22
C SER A 2 -13.72 7.27 11.91
N LYS A 3 -13.85 8.10 10.87
CA LYS A 3 -14.32 7.65 9.56
C LYS A 3 -13.32 6.70 8.91
N THR A 4 -12.02 6.94 9.09
CA THR A 4 -10.97 6.07 8.53
C THR A 4 -11.08 4.65 9.08
N ILE A 5 -11.22 4.45 10.40
CA ILE A 5 -11.31 3.10 10.96
C ILE A 5 -12.62 2.40 10.57
N GLN A 6 -13.73 3.14 10.42
CA GLN A 6 -14.98 2.58 9.90
C GLN A 6 -14.80 2.06 8.47
N GLN A 7 -14.10 2.82 7.63
CA GLN A 7 -13.81 2.40 6.25
C GLN A 7 -12.82 1.22 6.21
N LEU A 8 -11.86 1.12 7.12
CA LEU A 8 -10.99 -0.04 7.22
C LEU A 8 -11.77 -1.32 7.54
N TYR A 9 -12.68 -1.27 8.52
CA TYR A 9 -13.57 -2.42 8.79
C TYR A 9 -14.51 -2.73 7.62
N GLN A 10 -14.99 -1.72 6.90
CA GLN A 10 -15.77 -1.95 5.68
C GLN A 10 -14.93 -2.68 4.62
N LEU A 11 -13.68 -2.26 4.41
CA LEU A 11 -12.77 -2.89 3.46
C LEU A 11 -12.39 -4.31 3.87
N GLU A 12 -12.26 -4.59 5.16
CA GLU A 12 -12.05 -5.95 5.67
C GLU A 12 -13.20 -6.87 5.28
N ASN A 13 -14.44 -6.40 5.43
CA ASN A 13 -15.59 -7.16 4.97
C ASN A 13 -15.58 -7.37 3.46
N GLU A 14 -15.32 -6.32 2.67
CA GLU A 14 -15.27 -6.40 1.19
C GLU A 14 -14.15 -7.33 0.70
N VAL A 15 -12.98 -7.34 1.35
CA VAL A 15 -11.88 -8.26 1.03
C VAL A 15 -12.24 -9.70 1.43
N SER A 16 -13.03 -9.91 2.48
CA SER A 16 -13.47 -11.25 2.90
C SER A 16 -14.52 -11.89 1.98
N GLU A 17 -15.13 -11.11 1.08
CA GLU A 17 -16.09 -11.63 0.12
C GLU A 17 -15.45 -12.60 -0.89
N SER A 18 -16.27 -13.40 -1.58
CA SER A 18 -15.77 -14.41 -2.52
C SER A 18 -14.97 -13.83 -3.70
N SER A 19 -15.19 -12.56 -4.04
CA SER A 19 -14.47 -11.87 -5.10
C SER A 19 -14.08 -10.46 -4.68
N ILE A 20 -12.80 -10.12 -4.84
CA ILE A 20 -12.30 -8.78 -4.58
C ILE A 20 -12.59 -7.89 -5.81
N PRO A 21 -13.12 -6.67 -5.62
CA PRO A 21 -13.31 -5.75 -6.72
C PRO A 21 -11.98 -5.35 -7.40
N CYS A 22 -12.06 -5.00 -8.68
CA CYS A 22 -10.91 -4.56 -9.47
C CYS A 22 -10.93 -3.05 -9.71
N ALA A 23 -9.74 -2.45 -9.75
CA ALA A 23 -9.57 -1.07 -10.20
C ALA A 23 -9.72 -1.00 -11.72
N SER A 24 -10.09 0.19 -12.21
CA SER A 24 -10.17 0.46 -13.65
C SER A 24 -8.80 0.43 -14.35
N ARG A 25 -7.72 0.61 -13.59
CA ARG A 25 -6.34 0.60 -14.06
C ARG A 25 -5.37 0.24 -12.93
N PRO A 26 -4.14 -0.19 -13.23
CA PRO A 26 -3.13 -0.40 -12.20
C PRO A 26 -2.75 0.90 -11.47
N TRP A 27 -2.44 0.78 -10.19
CA TRP A 27 -2.02 1.89 -9.34
C TRP A 27 -0.65 2.43 -9.75
N SER A 28 -0.54 3.75 -9.76
CA SER A 28 0.70 4.48 -9.89
C SER A 28 0.59 5.78 -9.10
N GLY A 29 1.33 5.89 -8.00
CA GLY A 29 1.30 7.08 -7.15
C GLY A 29 2.08 6.89 -5.85
N ALA A 30 2.52 8.00 -5.27
CA ALA A 30 3.33 8.02 -4.04
C ALA A 30 4.53 7.06 -4.11
N ASP A 31 5.25 7.13 -5.23
CA ASP A 31 6.43 6.31 -5.52
C ASP A 31 6.20 4.79 -5.46
N VAL A 32 4.95 4.36 -5.62
CA VAL A 32 4.56 2.95 -5.76
C VAL A 32 3.91 2.72 -7.12
N VAL A 33 4.27 1.60 -7.76
CA VAL A 33 3.65 1.11 -8.99
C VAL A 33 3.24 -0.35 -8.80
N ILE A 34 1.97 -0.63 -9.06
CA ILE A 34 1.42 -2.00 -9.06
C ILE A 34 1.22 -2.42 -10.51
N SER A 35 1.71 -3.59 -10.90
CA SER A 35 1.61 -4.06 -12.29
C SER A 35 1.71 -5.58 -12.39
N LYS A 36 1.20 -6.15 -13.48
CA LYS A 36 1.31 -7.61 -13.74
C LYS A 36 2.70 -8.03 -14.19
N THR A 37 3.38 -7.15 -14.90
CA THR A 37 4.69 -7.42 -15.49
C THR A 37 5.67 -6.36 -15.06
N THR A 38 6.94 -6.75 -14.89
CA THR A 38 8.02 -5.81 -14.62
C THR A 38 8.04 -4.76 -15.74
N PRO A 39 7.86 -3.47 -15.43
CA PRO A 39 7.91 -2.44 -16.45
C PRO A 39 9.31 -2.39 -17.07
N GLN A 40 9.38 -2.15 -18.38
CA GLN A 40 10.66 -1.89 -19.03
C GLN A 40 11.27 -0.63 -18.40
N SER A 41 12.53 -0.73 -17.97
CA SER A 41 13.30 0.40 -17.44
C SER A 41 13.23 1.57 -18.43
N LYS A 42 12.51 2.62 -18.05
CA LYS A 42 12.64 3.93 -18.69
C LYS A 42 13.82 4.57 -17.97
N GLY A 43 14.99 4.58 -18.62
CA GLY A 43 16.25 5.02 -17.99
C GLY A 43 16.17 6.36 -17.25
N ARG A 44 17.18 6.65 -16.42
CA ARG A 44 17.29 7.76 -15.45
C ARG A 44 16.28 8.91 -15.67
N GLY A 45 15.13 8.80 -15.03
CA GLY A 45 14.21 9.92 -14.80
C GLY A 45 14.75 10.84 -13.69
N PHE A 46 14.15 12.02 -13.56
CA PHE A 46 14.44 12.94 -12.45
C PHE A 46 13.94 12.43 -11.09
N TYR A 47 12.95 11.51 -11.13
CA TYR A 47 12.36 10.88 -9.96
C TYR A 47 13.06 9.57 -9.62
N PRO A 48 13.08 9.16 -8.34
CA PRO A 48 13.60 7.85 -7.95
C PRO A 48 12.81 6.72 -8.64
N ASP A 49 13.43 5.56 -8.75
CA ASP A 49 12.74 4.37 -9.25
C ASP A 49 11.60 4.01 -8.26
N PRO A 50 10.38 3.80 -8.74
CA PRO A 50 9.26 3.50 -7.86
C PRO A 50 9.39 2.09 -7.28
N ARG A 51 8.76 1.90 -6.12
CA ARG A 51 8.60 0.61 -5.48
C ARG A 51 7.58 -0.20 -6.26
N HIS A 52 8.01 -1.33 -6.77
CA HIS A 52 7.19 -2.17 -7.61
C HIS A 52 6.52 -3.29 -6.80
N VAL A 53 5.22 -3.45 -6.99
CA VAL A 53 4.47 -4.66 -6.60
C VAL A 53 4.10 -5.37 -7.90
N ILE A 54 4.78 -6.48 -8.19
CA ILE A 54 4.58 -7.27 -9.41
C ILE A 54 3.73 -8.49 -9.08
N THR A 55 2.49 -8.53 -9.58
CA THR A 55 1.53 -9.59 -9.24
C THR A 55 0.45 -9.76 -10.31
N GLU A 56 -0.01 -11.00 -10.52
CA GLU A 56 -1.14 -11.29 -11.40
C GLU A 56 -2.45 -10.62 -10.96
N HIS A 57 -2.56 -10.30 -9.67
CA HIS A 57 -3.71 -9.66 -9.00
C HIS A 57 -3.60 -8.12 -8.99
N ALA A 58 -2.91 -7.55 -9.98
CA ALA A 58 -2.57 -6.13 -9.97
C ALA A 58 -3.77 -5.20 -9.83
N LEU A 59 -4.93 -5.55 -10.39
CA LEU A 59 -6.11 -4.68 -10.37
C LEU A 59 -6.85 -4.74 -9.03
N GLU A 60 -6.89 -5.89 -8.38
CA GLU A 60 -7.46 -6.11 -7.06
C GLU A 60 -6.64 -5.35 -6.00
N VAL A 61 -5.31 -5.49 -6.04
CA VAL A 61 -4.43 -4.76 -5.10
C VAL A 61 -4.50 -3.26 -5.38
N SER A 62 -4.56 -2.84 -6.66
CA SER A 62 -4.73 -1.43 -7.01
C SER A 62 -6.04 -0.85 -6.50
N TRP A 63 -7.13 -1.62 -6.57
CA TRP A 63 -8.41 -1.21 -5.99
C TRP A 63 -8.28 -0.96 -4.50
N LEU A 64 -7.66 -1.90 -3.76
CA LEU A 64 -7.48 -1.72 -2.33
C LEU A 64 -6.63 -0.47 -2.01
N PHE A 65 -5.57 -0.20 -2.78
CA PHE A 65 -4.78 1.03 -2.63
C PHE A 65 -5.61 2.31 -2.86
N GLU A 66 -6.50 2.32 -3.86
CA GLU A 66 -7.43 3.45 -4.09
C GLU A 66 -8.38 3.65 -2.91
N ARG A 67 -8.94 2.56 -2.38
CA ARG A 67 -9.86 2.63 -1.24
C ARG A 67 -9.17 3.08 0.05
N LEU A 68 -7.97 2.57 0.30
CA LEU A 68 -7.15 2.97 1.44
C LEU A 68 -6.73 4.45 1.34
N ARG A 69 -6.31 4.92 0.16
CA ARG A 69 -6.08 6.35 -0.09
C ARG A 69 -7.29 7.17 0.32
N ASP A 70 -8.46 6.83 -0.22
CA ASP A 70 -9.68 7.58 0.03
C ASP A 70 -10.03 7.59 1.52
N ALA A 71 -9.81 6.47 2.21
CA ALA A 71 -10.11 6.35 3.64
C ALA A 71 -9.22 7.21 4.54
N PHE A 72 -7.91 7.24 4.26
CA PHE A 72 -6.97 8.06 5.03
C PHE A 72 -7.04 9.54 4.66
N TYR A 73 -7.33 9.87 3.39
CA TYR A 73 -7.48 11.26 2.95
C TYR A 73 -8.78 11.90 3.46
N ALA A 74 -9.85 11.12 3.69
CA ALA A 74 -11.13 11.63 4.18
C ALA A 74 -11.03 12.39 5.51
N GLU A 75 -10.00 12.11 6.32
CA GLU A 75 -9.72 12.78 7.59
C GLU A 75 -8.38 13.54 7.59
N ASN A 76 -7.78 13.78 6.41
CA ASN A 76 -6.47 14.44 6.26
C ASN A 76 -5.36 13.78 7.11
N ARG A 77 -5.37 12.45 7.22
CA ARG A 77 -4.37 11.71 8.01
C ARG A 77 -3.00 11.62 7.35
N LEU A 78 -2.94 11.99 6.07
CA LEU A 78 -1.74 11.92 5.25
C LEU A 78 -1.45 13.31 4.67
N ASP A 79 -0.17 13.68 4.73
CA ASP A 79 0.40 14.87 4.12
C ASP A 79 1.36 14.48 2.98
N SER A 80 2.10 15.45 2.46
CA SER A 80 3.06 15.24 1.37
C SER A 80 4.19 14.28 1.71
N CYS A 81 4.63 14.22 2.98
CA CYS A 81 5.72 13.39 3.47
C CYS A 81 5.20 12.01 3.89
N SER A 82 4.21 11.98 4.79
CA SER A 82 3.68 10.76 5.40
C SER A 82 3.00 9.83 4.40
N LYS A 83 2.51 10.34 3.26
CA LYS A 83 1.95 9.49 2.19
C LYS A 83 2.99 8.53 1.58
N ILE A 84 4.26 8.93 1.48
CA ILE A 84 5.28 8.09 0.84
C ILE A 84 5.56 6.87 1.72
N GLU A 85 5.73 7.10 3.02
CA GLU A 85 5.80 6.03 4.03
C GLU A 85 4.58 5.13 3.99
N PHE A 86 3.38 5.73 4.04
CA PHE A 86 2.13 4.97 4.06
C PHE A 86 2.01 4.02 2.86
N PHE A 87 2.09 4.53 1.63
CA PHE A 87 1.95 3.69 0.44
C PHE A 87 3.14 2.74 0.26
N GLY A 88 4.34 3.16 0.66
CA GLY A 88 5.52 2.31 0.62
C GLY A 88 5.42 1.12 1.57
N ARG A 89 4.89 1.31 2.79
CA ARG A 89 4.59 0.22 3.75
C ARG A 89 3.55 -0.76 3.22
N LEU A 90 2.46 -0.24 2.63
CA LEU A 90 1.47 -1.10 1.97
C LEU A 90 2.10 -1.96 0.88
N ALA A 91 3.00 -1.37 0.08
CA ALA A 91 3.73 -2.09 -0.96
C ALA A 91 4.73 -3.11 -0.40
N ASN A 92 5.41 -2.79 0.71
CA ASN A 92 6.28 -3.72 1.43
C ASN A 92 5.49 -4.90 1.98
N ALA A 93 4.33 -4.67 2.59
CA ALA A 93 3.46 -5.74 3.06
C ALA A 93 3.00 -6.68 1.92
N ALA A 94 2.60 -6.11 0.78
CA ALA A 94 2.28 -6.89 -0.42
C ALA A 94 3.49 -7.72 -0.89
N ASN A 95 4.67 -7.10 -1.01
CA ASN A 95 5.88 -7.77 -1.47
C ASN A 95 6.36 -8.87 -0.51
N ARG A 96 6.32 -8.64 0.81
CA ARG A 96 6.60 -9.66 1.83
C ARG A 96 5.66 -10.86 1.67
N CYS A 97 4.38 -10.64 1.41
CA CYS A 97 3.42 -11.72 1.13
C CYS A 97 3.77 -12.49 -0.15
N LEU A 98 4.02 -11.79 -1.25
CA LEU A 98 4.38 -12.37 -2.56
C LEU A 98 5.69 -13.18 -2.51
N GLN A 99 6.64 -12.82 -1.65
CA GLN A 99 7.90 -13.53 -1.46
C GLN A 99 7.77 -14.77 -0.57
N ARG A 100 6.87 -14.75 0.42
CA ARG A 100 6.73 -15.83 1.42
C ARG A 100 5.77 -16.93 0.99
N ILE A 101 4.81 -16.64 0.11
CA ILE A 101 3.77 -17.58 -0.32
C ILE A 101 3.97 -17.93 -1.80
N GLU A 102 4.03 -19.22 -2.10
CA GLU A 102 4.03 -19.70 -3.48
C GLU A 102 2.62 -19.57 -4.08
N ASN A 103 2.49 -18.91 -5.23
CA ASN A 103 1.22 -18.65 -5.94
C ASN A 103 0.11 -18.06 -5.04
N PRO A 104 0.34 -16.89 -4.42
CA PRO A 104 -0.63 -16.29 -3.51
C PRO A 104 -1.90 -15.89 -4.25
N THR A 105 -3.04 -15.97 -3.56
CA THR A 105 -4.32 -15.48 -4.06
C THR A 105 -4.44 -13.96 -3.89
N ALA A 106 -5.37 -13.32 -4.61
CA ALA A 106 -5.67 -11.90 -4.42
C ALA A 106 -6.01 -11.58 -2.95
N HIS A 107 -6.80 -12.45 -2.31
CA HIS A 107 -7.13 -12.36 -0.88
C HIS A 107 -5.90 -12.32 0.02
N GLN A 108 -4.94 -13.21 -0.17
CA GLN A 108 -3.74 -13.23 0.68
C GLN A 108 -2.90 -11.96 0.55
N VAL A 109 -2.81 -11.39 -0.65
CA VAL A 109 -2.07 -10.14 -0.88
C VAL A 109 -2.85 -8.96 -0.30
N CYS A 110 -4.15 -8.87 -0.56
CA CYS A 110 -5.01 -7.81 -0.04
C CYS A 110 -5.11 -7.84 1.49
N ASP A 111 -5.18 -9.01 2.11
CA ASP A 111 -5.17 -9.17 3.57
C ASP A 111 -3.87 -8.67 4.18
N ALA A 112 -2.72 -8.97 3.56
CA ALA A 112 -1.43 -8.47 4.03
C ALA A 112 -1.37 -6.94 4.00
N VAL A 113 -1.81 -6.34 2.89
CA VAL A 113 -1.91 -4.88 2.72
C VAL A 113 -2.87 -4.26 3.74
N LEU A 114 -4.03 -4.88 3.96
CA LEU A 114 -5.05 -4.35 4.86
C LEU A 114 -4.60 -4.41 6.32
N ARG A 115 -3.94 -5.49 6.75
CA ARG A 115 -3.34 -5.61 8.08
C ARG A 115 -2.31 -4.51 8.34
N GLU A 116 -1.48 -4.21 7.35
CA GLU A 116 -0.52 -3.11 7.43
C GLU A 116 -1.24 -1.76 7.57
N ALA A 117 -2.33 -1.53 6.84
CA ALA A 117 -3.13 -0.31 6.98
C ALA A 117 -3.74 -0.16 8.38
N PHE A 118 -4.20 -1.25 9.01
CA PHE A 118 -4.65 -1.24 10.41
C PHE A 118 -3.51 -0.92 11.37
N ALA A 119 -2.32 -1.52 11.19
CA ALA A 119 -1.15 -1.25 12.01
C ALA A 119 -0.75 0.24 11.93
N ILE A 120 -0.66 0.79 10.71
CA ILE A 120 -0.38 2.21 10.49
C ILE A 120 -1.44 3.10 11.15
N TYR A 121 -2.73 2.77 11.01
CA TYR A 121 -3.80 3.52 11.67
C TYR A 121 -3.59 3.55 13.19
N GLU A 122 -3.31 2.40 13.80
CA GLU A 122 -3.06 2.35 15.24
C GLU A 122 -1.84 3.18 15.67
N GLU A 123 -0.76 3.15 14.90
CA GLU A 123 0.42 3.97 15.14
C GLU A 123 0.12 5.46 15.04
N MET A 124 -0.69 5.88 14.07
CA MET A 124 -1.15 7.27 13.95
C MET A 124 -1.97 7.71 15.16
N GLU A 125 -2.88 6.86 15.64
CA GLU A 125 -3.68 7.16 16.84
C GLU A 125 -2.81 7.23 18.11
N LYS A 126 -1.73 6.44 18.16
CA LYS A 126 -0.74 6.47 19.26
C LYS A 126 0.29 7.60 19.10
N GLY A 127 0.33 8.28 17.96
CA GLY A 127 1.36 9.28 17.62
C GLY A 127 2.76 8.68 17.40
N THR A 128 2.84 7.39 17.08
CA THR A 128 4.10 6.65 16.87
C THR A 128 4.39 6.37 15.40
N PHE A 129 3.51 6.76 14.48
CA PHE A 129 3.75 6.62 13.05
C PHE A 129 4.90 7.54 12.63
N GLN A 130 5.98 6.95 12.11
CA GLN A 130 7.19 7.64 11.69
C GLN A 130 7.28 7.67 10.17
N CYS A 131 7.77 8.77 9.61
CA CYS A 131 8.12 8.90 8.21
C CYS A 131 9.33 9.83 8.09
N PHE A 132 10.07 9.74 6.99
CA PHE A 132 11.13 10.70 6.71
C PHE A 132 10.57 12.04 6.21
N ASP A 133 11.22 13.14 6.59
CA ASP A 133 10.94 14.47 6.02
C ASP A 133 11.25 14.52 4.50
N THR A 134 12.13 13.64 4.02
CA THR A 134 12.45 13.48 2.60
C THR A 134 12.80 12.02 2.31
N ALA A 135 12.00 11.36 1.48
CA ALA A 135 12.22 9.99 1.02
C ALA A 135 13.20 9.95 -0.18
N ILE A 136 14.49 10.15 0.09
CA ILE A 136 15.53 10.11 -0.94
C ILE A 136 15.58 8.68 -1.51
N GLY A 137 15.54 8.55 -2.84
CA GLY A 137 15.64 7.23 -3.46
C GLY A 137 14.43 6.33 -3.23
N ASN A 138 13.30 6.87 -2.74
CA ASN A 138 12.11 6.10 -2.34
C ASN A 138 12.33 5.16 -1.13
N GLU A 139 13.33 5.49 -0.31
CA GLU A 139 13.53 4.85 0.99
C GLU A 139 12.49 5.35 2.00
N ILE A 140 11.99 4.42 2.81
CA ILE A 140 11.01 4.68 3.88
C ILE A 140 11.51 4.10 5.21
N VAL A 141 10.89 4.48 6.33
CA VAL A 141 11.28 4.00 7.67
C VAL A 141 11.14 2.48 7.76
N ASP A 142 10.08 1.91 7.19
CA ASP A 142 9.86 0.44 7.17
C ASP A 142 10.95 -0.36 6.46
N ASP A 143 11.75 0.25 5.57
CA ASP A 143 12.88 -0.45 4.93
C ASP A 143 14.03 -0.75 5.92
N TYR A 144 14.02 -0.10 7.08
CA TYR A 144 15.03 -0.23 8.13
C TYR A 144 14.49 -0.89 9.40
N ALA A 145 13.22 -1.29 9.41
CA ALA A 145 12.63 -2.04 10.51
C ALA A 145 13.13 -3.50 10.45
N ASP A 146 13.51 -4.04 11.61
CA ASP A 146 13.81 -5.47 11.73
C ASP A 146 12.50 -6.28 11.59
N ASP A 147 12.55 -7.32 10.74
CA ASP A 147 11.43 -8.21 10.35
C ASP A 147 11.04 -9.23 11.45
#